data_AF-A0A168KRP9-F1
#
_entry.id   AF-A0A168KRP9-F1
#
_cell.length_a   1.000
_cell.length_b   1.000
_cell.length_c   1.000
_cell.angle_alpha   90.00
_cell.angle_beta   90.00
_cell.angle_gamma   90.00
#
_symmetry.space_group_name_H-M   'P 1'
#
loop_
_entity.id
_entity.type
_entity.pdbx_description
1 polymer ?
#
loop_
_entity_poly.entity_id
_entity_poly.type
_entity_poly.pdbx_seq_one_letter_code
_entity_poly.pdbx_strand_id
1 'polypeptide(L)'
;MRVLKSSITKKAVRSVKKITRSTAMVMYRKQLSRFHKNKAGNNIIITQRNVVIGTDDTWFNAQEIDRNPAWVQVPDASYVWSSRDLGAEVAVVSKQFTLSSRRRVRNASLLLSVDNYAIVLINGRFVVYDTPQATVSFFNPGRTFDVRRFLRRGQNDIVIIAFNFGGRRTIDNPAGVAARLSIRQS
;
A
#
# COMPACT_ATOMS: atom_id res chain seq x y z
N MET A 1 22.37 -2.65 51.54
CA MET A 1 21.36 -2.61 50.45
C MET A 1 22.04 -2.19 49.15
N ARG A 2 22.10 -3.06 48.15
CA ARG A 2 22.65 -2.75 46.81
C ARG A 2 21.48 -2.29 45.92
N VAL A 3 21.51 -1.04 45.49
CA VAL A 3 20.55 -0.48 44.53
C VAL A 3 20.89 -1.03 43.14
N LEU A 4 20.02 -1.89 42.60
CA LEU A 4 20.06 -2.33 41.21
C LEU A 4 19.77 -1.12 40.31
N LYS A 5 20.80 -0.59 39.64
CA LYS A 5 20.62 0.37 38.55
C LYS A 5 19.93 -0.36 37.41
N SER A 6 18.66 -0.04 37.14
CA SER A 6 17.96 -0.53 35.96
C SER A 6 18.69 -0.03 34.72
N SER A 7 19.31 -0.92 33.96
CA SER A 7 19.82 -0.62 32.64
C SER A 7 18.63 -0.35 31.72
N ILE A 8 18.28 0.92 31.53
CA ILE A 8 17.38 1.33 30.45
C ILE A 8 18.14 1.05 29.16
N THR A 9 17.89 -0.10 28.56
CA THR A 9 18.32 -0.44 27.21
C THR A 9 17.63 0.55 26.27
N LYS A 10 18.30 1.66 25.96
CA LYS A 10 17.89 2.58 24.89
C LYS A 10 17.88 1.76 23.60
N LYS A 11 16.71 1.29 23.18
CA LYS A 11 16.48 0.71 21.85
C LYS A 11 17.00 1.73 20.85
N ALA A 12 18.12 1.44 20.18
CA ALA A 12 18.67 2.30 19.15
C ALA A 12 17.59 2.49 18.09
N VAL A 13 17.07 3.71 17.96
CA VAL A 13 16.16 4.07 16.87
C VAL A 13 16.99 4.02 15.60
N ARG A 14 16.93 2.90 14.89
CA ARG A 14 17.61 2.70 13.61
C ARG A 14 17.21 3.87 12.70
N SER A 15 18.18 4.68 12.25
CA SER A 15 17.88 5.86 11.43
C SER A 15 17.13 5.41 10.18
N VAL A 16 15.89 5.86 9.99
CA VAL A 16 15.11 5.38 8.85
C VAL A 16 15.63 6.02 7.59
N LYS A 17 16.15 5.19 6.68
CA LYS A 17 16.61 5.63 5.38
C LYS A 17 15.41 6.15 4.60
N LYS A 18 15.34 7.47 4.41
CA LYS A 18 14.32 8.10 3.58
C LYS A 18 14.44 7.56 2.15
N ILE A 19 13.38 6.93 1.67
CA ILE A 19 13.29 6.53 0.26
C ILE A 19 13.15 7.79 -0.57
N THR A 20 13.92 7.90 -1.65
CA THR A 20 13.83 8.99 -2.62
C THR A 20 12.83 8.64 -3.71
N ARG A 21 12.33 9.65 -4.45
CA ARG A 21 11.40 9.42 -5.56
C ARG A 21 12.03 8.57 -6.64
N SER A 22 13.31 8.74 -6.92
CA SER A 22 14.04 7.90 -7.88
C SER A 22 14.07 6.44 -7.45
N THR A 23 14.38 6.15 -6.18
CA THR A 23 14.33 4.79 -5.63
C THR A 23 12.92 4.20 -5.70
N ALA A 24 11.89 4.97 -5.34
CA ALA A 24 10.50 4.52 -5.44
C ALA A 24 10.09 4.20 -6.89
N MET A 25 10.53 5.01 -7.87
CA MET A 25 10.29 4.73 -9.29
C MET A 25 11.01 3.47 -9.78
N VAL A 26 12.20 3.18 -9.28
CA VAL A 26 12.89 1.91 -9.58
C VAL A 26 12.10 0.72 -9.03
N MET A 27 11.60 0.82 -7.80
CA MET A 27 10.75 -0.22 -7.19
C MET A 27 9.46 -0.43 -7.99
N TYR A 28 8.79 0.66 -8.38
CA TYR A 28 7.60 0.65 -9.24
C TYR A 28 7.87 -0.07 -10.57
N ARG A 29 8.91 0.33 -11.31
CA ARG A 29 9.25 -0.28 -12.62
C ARG A 29 9.61 -1.76 -12.48
N LYS A 30 10.37 -2.12 -11.45
CA LYS A 30 10.74 -3.51 -11.16
C LYS A 30 9.51 -4.35 -10.85
N GLN A 31 8.56 -3.81 -10.08
CA GLN A 31 7.33 -4.51 -9.76
C GLN A 31 6.47 -4.74 -11.00
N LEU A 32 6.24 -3.71 -11.82
CA LEU A 32 5.47 -3.85 -13.06
C LEU A 32 6.14 -4.81 -14.05
N SER A 33 7.47 -4.76 -14.19
CA SER A 33 8.20 -5.71 -15.02
C SER A 33 7.95 -7.17 -14.57
N ARG A 34 7.96 -7.43 -13.25
CA ARG A 34 7.66 -8.76 -12.70
C ARG A 34 6.20 -9.16 -12.92
N PHE A 35 5.27 -8.24 -12.70
CA PHE A 35 3.84 -8.45 -12.96
C PHE A 35 3.61 -8.92 -14.40
N HIS A 36 4.16 -8.20 -15.38
CA HIS A 36 4.01 -8.51 -16.80
C HIS A 36 4.70 -9.83 -17.19
N LYS A 37 5.93 -10.06 -16.71
CA LYS A 37 6.68 -11.31 -16.99
C LYS A 37 5.93 -12.55 -16.50
N ASN A 38 5.31 -12.46 -15.34
CA ASN A 38 4.61 -13.59 -14.72
C ASN A 38 3.17 -13.74 -15.21
N LYS A 39 2.70 -12.88 -16.14
CA LYS A 39 1.27 -12.75 -16.51
C LYS A 39 0.37 -12.69 -15.27
N ALA A 40 0.91 -12.16 -14.17
CA ALA A 40 0.36 -12.34 -12.85
C ALA A 40 -0.68 -11.26 -12.59
N GLY A 41 -1.83 -11.39 -13.23
CA GLY A 41 -2.94 -10.49 -13.06
C GLY A 41 -3.91 -10.66 -14.20
N ASN A 42 -5.05 -11.26 -13.89
CA ASN A 42 -6.23 -11.11 -14.73
C ASN A 42 -6.50 -9.61 -14.82
N ASN A 43 -6.22 -9.02 -15.98
CA ASN A 43 -6.56 -7.62 -16.22
C ASN A 43 -8.08 -7.52 -16.08
N ILE A 44 -8.53 -6.94 -14.97
CA ILE A 44 -9.97 -6.87 -14.69
C ILE A 44 -10.56 -5.85 -15.64
N ILE A 45 -11.41 -6.30 -16.55
CA ILE A 45 -12.14 -5.41 -17.46
C ILE A 45 -13.37 -4.90 -16.73
N ILE A 46 -13.44 -3.58 -16.54
CA ILE A 46 -14.45 -2.94 -15.72
C ILE A 46 -15.42 -2.18 -16.62
N THR A 47 -16.63 -2.72 -16.74
CA THR A 47 -17.73 -2.16 -17.55
C THR A 47 -18.76 -1.43 -16.70
N GLN A 48 -18.70 -1.55 -15.38
CA GLN A 48 -19.61 -0.94 -14.41
C GLN A 48 -19.40 0.58 -14.32
N ARG A 49 -20.46 1.32 -13.99
CA ARG A 49 -20.35 2.77 -13.74
C ARG A 49 -19.65 3.06 -12.41
N ASN A 50 -20.05 2.36 -11.36
CA ASN A 50 -19.42 2.45 -10.05
C ASN A 50 -18.52 1.23 -9.87
N VAL A 51 -17.31 1.48 -9.41
CA VAL A 51 -16.24 0.50 -9.34
C VAL A 51 -15.60 0.63 -7.97
N VAL A 52 -15.37 -0.50 -7.32
CA VAL A 52 -14.59 -0.58 -6.09
C VAL A 52 -13.52 -1.65 -6.29
N ILE A 53 -12.28 -1.30 -5.99
CA ILE A 53 -11.13 -2.21 -6.02
C ILE A 53 -10.46 -2.08 -4.66
N GLY A 54 -10.62 -3.10 -3.82
CA GLY A 54 -9.91 -3.24 -2.55
C GLY A 54 -8.62 -4.03 -2.70
N THR A 55 -7.69 -3.85 -1.77
CA THR A 55 -6.60 -4.79 -1.54
C THR A 55 -7.15 -6.12 -1.04
N ASP A 56 -6.64 -7.20 -1.58
CA ASP A 56 -6.97 -8.59 -1.25
C ASP A 56 -5.82 -9.50 -1.74
N ASP A 57 -5.96 -10.81 -1.57
CA ASP A 57 -4.98 -11.81 -2.02
C ASP A 57 -4.87 -11.92 -3.56
N THR A 58 -5.78 -11.30 -4.30
CA THR A 58 -5.76 -11.24 -5.76
C THR A 58 -4.87 -10.12 -6.31
N TRP A 59 -4.30 -9.28 -5.44
CA TRP A 59 -3.26 -8.33 -5.80
C TRP A 59 -1.92 -9.02 -6.00
N PHE A 60 -1.15 -8.59 -7.00
CA PHE A 60 0.14 -9.19 -7.27
C PHE A 60 1.11 -8.92 -6.12
N ASN A 61 1.76 -9.99 -5.65
CA ASN A 61 2.68 -9.98 -4.51
C ASN A 61 2.01 -9.65 -3.16
N ALA A 62 0.68 -9.74 -3.08
CA ALA A 62 -0.08 -9.55 -1.85
C ALA A 62 -0.45 -10.89 -1.22
N GLN A 63 -0.42 -10.94 0.11
CA GLN A 63 -1.04 -11.98 0.92
C GLN A 63 -1.90 -11.30 1.98
N GLU A 64 -3.14 -11.73 2.11
CA GLU A 64 -4.03 -11.26 3.17
C GLU A 64 -3.49 -11.61 4.55
N ILE A 65 -3.62 -10.66 5.47
CA ILE A 65 -3.23 -10.80 6.87
C ILE A 65 -4.38 -10.35 7.75
N ASP A 66 -4.43 -10.90 8.96
CA ASP A 66 -5.39 -10.45 9.95
C ASP A 66 -5.18 -8.97 10.26
N ARG A 67 -6.31 -8.25 10.36
CA ARG A 67 -6.31 -6.86 10.79
C ARG A 67 -5.92 -6.80 12.27
N ASN A 68 -4.85 -6.08 12.59
CA ASN A 68 -4.57 -5.72 13.98
C ASN A 68 -5.77 -4.92 14.54
N PRO A 69 -6.28 -5.21 15.75
CA PRO A 69 -7.43 -4.50 16.31
C PRO A 69 -7.28 -2.97 16.39
N ALA A 70 -6.05 -2.45 16.50
CA ALA A 70 -5.78 -1.03 16.47
C ALA A 70 -6.00 -0.40 15.08
N TRP A 71 -6.07 -1.21 14.02
CA TRP A 71 -6.19 -0.73 12.66
C TRP A 71 -7.62 -0.41 12.24
N VAL A 72 -7.80 0.68 11.50
CA VAL A 72 -9.14 1.05 11.01
C VAL A 72 -9.66 -0.02 10.04
N GLN A 73 -10.95 -0.31 10.06
CA GLN A 73 -11.53 -1.15 9.02
C GLN A 73 -11.65 -0.35 7.71
N VAL A 74 -11.11 -0.89 6.62
CA VAL A 74 -11.27 -0.32 5.28
C VAL A 74 -12.38 -1.12 4.56
N PRO A 75 -13.54 -0.51 4.24
CA PRO A 75 -14.63 -1.23 3.58
C PRO A 75 -14.19 -1.80 2.23
N ASP A 76 -14.68 -3.00 1.89
CA ASP A 76 -14.38 -3.70 0.63
C ASP A 76 -12.88 -3.94 0.38
N ALA A 77 -12.04 -3.98 1.42
CA ALA A 77 -10.62 -4.25 1.33
C ALA A 77 -10.10 -5.02 2.55
N SER A 78 -9.18 -5.95 2.32
CA SER A 78 -8.41 -6.66 3.34
C SER A 78 -7.06 -5.98 3.57
N TYR A 79 -6.52 -6.13 4.79
CA TYR A 79 -5.12 -5.82 5.04
C TYR A 79 -4.25 -6.87 4.37
N VAL A 80 -3.22 -6.40 3.66
CA VAL A 80 -2.27 -7.27 2.96
C VAL A 80 -0.84 -6.96 3.33
N TRP A 81 0.04 -7.93 3.13
CA TRP A 81 1.48 -7.76 3.15
C TRP A 81 2.16 -8.51 1.99
N SER A 82 3.49 -8.60 2.00
CA SER A 82 4.27 -9.28 0.96
C SER A 82 4.05 -10.79 0.99
N SER A 83 3.53 -11.37 -0.09
CA SER A 83 3.35 -12.84 -0.21
C SER A 83 4.65 -13.64 -0.34
N ARG A 84 5.79 -12.97 -0.60
CA ARG A 84 7.10 -13.63 -0.67
C ARG A 84 7.77 -13.80 0.68
N ASP A 85 7.50 -12.90 1.62
CA ASP A 85 8.07 -12.89 2.97
C ASP A 85 7.16 -12.04 3.86
N LEU A 86 6.32 -12.71 4.65
CA LEU A 86 5.41 -12.04 5.59
C LEU A 86 6.14 -11.27 6.70
N GLY A 87 7.44 -11.52 6.91
CA GLY A 87 8.27 -10.77 7.85
C GLY A 87 9.04 -9.61 7.21
N ALA A 88 8.90 -9.36 5.91
CA ALA A 88 9.66 -8.32 5.21
C ALA A 88 9.41 -6.93 5.81
N GLU A 89 10.45 -6.09 5.83
CA GLU A 89 10.36 -4.67 6.25
C GLU A 89 9.56 -3.82 5.23
N VAL A 90 9.42 -4.32 4.00
CA VAL A 90 8.76 -3.62 2.89
C VAL A 90 7.87 -4.59 2.13
N ALA A 91 6.64 -4.18 1.85
CA ALA A 91 5.76 -4.84 0.91
C ALA A 91 5.57 -3.97 -0.34
N VAL A 92 5.71 -4.58 -1.51
CA VAL A 92 5.38 -3.95 -2.80
C VAL A 92 4.27 -4.76 -3.44
N VAL A 93 3.07 -4.21 -3.46
CA VAL A 93 1.87 -4.87 -4.01
C VAL A 93 1.30 -4.05 -5.15
N SER A 94 0.65 -4.71 -6.10
CA SER A 94 0.15 -4.01 -7.29
C SER A 94 -1.09 -4.65 -7.89
N LYS A 95 -1.92 -3.83 -8.53
CA LYS A 95 -3.08 -4.27 -9.31
C LYS A 95 -3.11 -3.56 -10.66
N GLN A 96 -3.56 -4.28 -11.67
CA GLN A 96 -3.87 -3.73 -12.97
C GLN A 96 -5.36 -3.92 -13.27
N PHE A 97 -5.96 -2.91 -13.87
CA PHE A 97 -7.37 -2.92 -14.24
C PHE A 97 -7.62 -2.07 -15.47
N THR A 98 -8.68 -2.38 -16.20
CA THR A 98 -9.07 -1.66 -17.42
C THR A 98 -10.41 -0.97 -17.22
N LEU A 99 -10.39 0.36 -17.27
CA LEU A 99 -11.59 1.18 -17.32
C LEU A 99 -12.12 1.28 -18.75
N SER A 100 -13.40 1.60 -18.88
CA SER A 100 -14.03 1.74 -20.20
C SER A 100 -13.33 2.82 -21.03
N SER A 101 -13.02 2.51 -22.30
CA SER A 101 -12.51 3.48 -23.28
C SER A 101 -13.57 4.51 -23.69
N ARG A 102 -14.85 4.17 -23.55
CA ARG A 102 -16.00 4.98 -23.96
C ARG A 102 -16.49 5.94 -22.88
N ARG A 103 -16.19 5.66 -21.60
CA ARG A 103 -16.67 6.47 -20.47
C ARG A 103 -15.59 7.37 -19.91
N ARG A 104 -16.00 8.50 -19.36
CA ARG A 104 -15.09 9.41 -18.64
C ARG A 104 -15.10 9.07 -17.15
N VAL A 105 -13.94 9.14 -16.50
CA VAL A 105 -13.87 9.12 -15.04
C VAL A 105 -14.42 10.44 -14.51
N ARG A 106 -15.54 10.37 -13.79
CA ARG A 106 -16.23 11.52 -13.19
C ARG A 106 -15.69 11.83 -11.80
N ASN A 107 -15.50 10.80 -10.99
CA ASN A 107 -14.93 10.89 -9.65
C ASN A 107 -14.04 9.67 -9.40
N ALA A 108 -12.98 9.83 -8.61
CA ALA A 108 -12.25 8.72 -8.04
C ALA A 108 -11.57 9.09 -6.73
N SER A 109 -11.65 8.19 -5.76
CA SER A 109 -11.04 8.35 -4.44
C SER A 109 -10.27 7.11 -4.03
N LEU A 110 -9.13 7.29 -3.37
CA LEU A 110 -8.36 6.23 -2.74
C LEU A 110 -8.42 6.40 -1.23
N LEU A 111 -9.07 5.48 -0.51
CA LEU A 111 -8.91 5.35 0.94
C LEU A 111 -7.72 4.43 1.21
N LEU A 112 -6.75 4.90 1.98
CA LEU A 112 -5.52 4.17 2.32
C LEU A 112 -5.32 4.17 3.82
N SER A 113 -5.18 2.99 4.42
CA SER A 113 -4.65 2.81 5.78
C SER A 113 -3.38 1.97 5.71
N VAL A 114 -2.36 2.39 6.45
CA VAL A 114 -1.06 1.70 6.49
C VAL A 114 -0.44 1.82 7.87
N ASP A 115 0.22 0.75 8.30
CA ASP A 115 1.10 0.72 9.45
C ASP A 115 2.50 0.26 9.00
N ASN A 116 3.52 1.11 8.85
CA ASN A 116 3.55 2.52 9.27
C ASN A 116 3.28 3.51 8.13
N TYR A 117 4.03 3.52 7.02
CA TYR A 117 3.90 4.54 5.98
C TYR A 117 3.95 3.96 4.56
N ALA A 118 3.47 4.71 3.57
CA ALA A 118 3.40 4.21 2.20
C ALA A 118 3.82 5.24 1.13
N ILE A 119 4.19 4.68 -0.02
CA ILE A 119 4.25 5.40 -1.29
C ILE A 119 3.25 4.71 -2.22
N VAL A 120 2.34 5.50 -2.81
CA VAL A 120 1.36 5.00 -3.78
C VAL A 120 1.57 5.67 -5.12
N LEU A 121 1.71 4.86 -6.16
CA LEU A 121 1.78 5.30 -7.53
C LEU A 121 0.59 4.77 -8.32
N ILE A 122 -0.03 5.63 -9.11
CA ILE A 122 -1.04 5.24 -10.10
C ILE A 122 -0.52 5.67 -11.46
N ASN A 123 -0.40 4.75 -12.41
CA ASN A 123 0.15 4.99 -13.74
C ASN A 123 1.52 5.71 -13.68
N GLY A 124 2.37 5.30 -12.72
CA GLY A 124 3.71 5.87 -12.50
C GLY A 124 3.75 7.28 -11.90
N ARG A 125 2.62 7.81 -11.44
CA ARG A 125 2.54 9.14 -10.80
C ARG A 125 2.27 9.00 -9.31
N PHE A 126 3.01 9.75 -8.50
CA PHE A 126 2.87 9.75 -7.04
C PHE A 126 1.53 10.33 -6.60
N VAL A 127 0.73 9.51 -5.93
CA VAL A 127 -0.51 9.91 -5.23
C VAL A 127 -0.20 10.17 -3.76
N VAL A 128 0.52 9.24 -3.14
CA VAL A 128 0.97 9.30 -1.75
C VAL A 128 2.48 9.16 -1.73
N TYR A 129 3.14 9.97 -0.91
CA TYR A 129 4.58 9.91 -0.69
C TYR A 129 4.87 10.25 0.76
N ASP A 130 4.60 9.29 1.64
CA ASP A 130 4.83 9.50 3.06
C ASP A 130 6.33 9.47 3.38
N THR A 131 6.67 10.17 4.46
CA THR A 131 7.99 10.05 5.08
C THR A 131 7.89 9.16 6.32
N PRO A 132 8.97 8.45 6.69
CA PRO A 132 8.96 7.66 7.92
C PRO A 132 8.60 8.50 9.13
N GLN A 133 7.70 7.98 9.97
CA GLN A 133 7.31 8.59 11.24
C GLN A 133 7.69 7.63 12.37
N ALA A 134 8.33 8.13 13.42
CA ALA A 134 8.72 7.34 14.59
C ALA A 134 7.56 7.11 15.58
N THR A 135 6.34 7.41 15.15
CA THR A 135 5.12 7.22 15.93
C THR A 135 4.44 5.95 15.41
N VAL A 136 4.19 5.00 16.31
CA VAL A 136 3.50 3.75 15.98
C VAL A 136 2.10 4.07 15.44
N SER A 137 1.69 3.36 14.38
CA SER A 137 0.36 3.47 13.79
C SER A 137 -0.02 4.88 13.30
N PHE A 138 0.97 5.72 12.92
CA PHE A 138 0.72 7.12 12.56
C PHE A 138 -0.26 7.31 11.39
N PHE A 139 -0.17 6.47 10.35
CA PHE A 139 -1.02 6.58 9.16
C PHE A 139 -2.19 5.58 9.15
N ASN A 140 -2.38 4.91 10.27
CA ASN A 140 -3.39 3.89 10.48
C ASN A 140 -4.85 4.39 10.56
N PRO A 141 -5.17 5.64 10.99
CA PRO A 141 -6.56 6.13 10.97
C PRO A 141 -7.22 6.15 9.59
N GLY A 142 -6.46 5.91 8.52
CA GLY A 142 -6.94 5.95 7.15
C GLY A 142 -6.95 7.38 6.62
N ARG A 143 -6.61 7.54 5.34
CA ARG A 143 -6.63 8.82 4.63
C ARG A 143 -7.25 8.64 3.26
N THR A 144 -8.09 9.59 2.87
CA THR A 144 -8.74 9.59 1.56
C THR A 144 -8.09 10.61 0.65
N PHE A 145 -7.78 10.21 -0.57
CA PHE A 145 -7.14 11.04 -1.59
C PHE A 145 -8.03 11.13 -2.84
N ASP A 146 -8.17 12.32 -3.43
CA ASP A 146 -8.72 12.46 -4.79
C ASP A 146 -7.69 11.96 -5.80
N VAL A 147 -8.05 10.89 -6.51
CA VAL A 147 -7.18 10.24 -7.49
C VAL A 147 -7.68 10.35 -8.93
N ARG A 148 -8.74 11.13 -9.17
CA ARG A 148 -9.37 11.26 -10.49
C ARG A 148 -8.37 11.61 -11.59
N ARG A 149 -7.46 12.55 -11.31
CA ARG A 149 -6.46 13.05 -12.26
C ARG A 149 -5.33 12.08 -12.57
N PHE A 150 -5.23 10.97 -11.84
CA PHE A 150 -4.18 9.96 -12.02
C PHE A 150 -4.66 8.78 -12.85
N LEU A 151 -5.97 8.62 -13.01
CA LEU A 151 -6.58 7.59 -13.82
C LEU A 151 -6.72 8.02 -15.28
N ARG A 152 -6.70 7.05 -16.17
CA ARG A 152 -6.93 7.21 -17.61
C ARG A 152 -7.98 6.22 -18.09
N ARG A 153 -8.54 6.45 -19.27
CA ARG A 153 -9.37 5.44 -19.94
C ARG A 153 -8.50 4.26 -20.36
N GLY A 154 -9.08 3.07 -20.43
CA GLY A 154 -8.33 1.85 -20.73
C GLY A 154 -7.50 1.37 -19.54
N GLN A 155 -6.30 0.89 -19.81
CA GLN A 155 -5.46 0.21 -18.83
C GLN A 155 -4.89 1.20 -17.78
N ASN A 156 -5.02 0.82 -16.51
CA ASN A 156 -4.47 1.52 -15.37
C ASN A 156 -3.71 0.54 -14.49
N ASP A 157 -2.68 1.04 -13.82
CA ASP A 157 -1.98 0.32 -12.76
C ASP A 157 -1.97 1.14 -11.47
N ILE A 158 -1.96 0.44 -10.36
CA ILE A 158 -1.69 0.97 -9.03
C ILE A 158 -0.62 0.10 -8.38
N VAL A 159 0.38 0.75 -7.79
CA VAL A 159 1.44 0.13 -7.00
C VAL A 159 1.49 0.80 -5.64
N ILE A 160 1.45 -0.02 -4.59
CA ILE A 160 1.58 0.40 -3.21
C ILE A 160 2.90 -0.17 -2.68
N ILE A 161 3.78 0.72 -2.22
CA ILE A 161 5.01 0.40 -1.55
C ILE A 161 4.81 0.76 -0.07
N ALA A 162 4.55 -0.24 0.76
CA ALA A 162 4.31 -0.07 2.19
C ALA A 162 5.55 -0.47 2.99
N PHE A 163 5.81 0.26 4.07
CA PHE A 163 7.00 0.13 4.89
C PHE A 163 6.64 -0.09 6.35
N ASN A 164 7.31 -1.06 6.98
CA ASN A 164 7.26 -1.25 8.41
C ASN A 164 8.36 -0.41 9.08
N PHE A 165 7.96 0.51 9.96
CA PHE A 165 8.92 1.22 10.80
C PHE A 165 9.45 0.26 11.88
N GLY A 166 10.73 0.36 12.24
CA GLY A 166 11.31 -0.48 13.29
C GLY A 166 11.82 -1.86 12.84
N GLY A 167 11.67 -2.22 11.57
CA GLY A 167 12.30 -3.40 10.96
C GLY A 167 11.32 -4.47 10.49
N ARG A 168 11.66 -5.75 10.70
CA ARG A 168 10.85 -6.87 10.23
C ARG A 168 9.45 -6.86 10.86
N ARG A 169 8.47 -7.33 10.09
CA ARG A 169 7.10 -7.56 10.60
C ARG A 169 7.09 -8.74 11.56
N THR A 170 6.57 -8.51 12.75
CA THR A 170 6.34 -9.52 13.79
C THR A 170 4.99 -9.24 14.47
N ILE A 171 4.61 -10.06 15.45
CA ILE A 171 3.41 -9.79 16.26
C ILE A 171 3.60 -8.49 17.06
N ASP A 172 4.78 -8.28 17.63
CA ASP A 172 5.12 -7.08 18.43
C ASP A 172 5.47 -5.85 17.58
N ASN A 173 5.70 -6.04 16.29
CA ASN A 173 5.95 -4.97 15.31
C ASN A 173 5.08 -5.20 14.07
N PRO A 174 3.75 -5.05 14.20
CA PRO A 174 2.82 -5.40 13.16
C PRO A 174 2.96 -4.40 11.99
N ALA A 175 2.72 -4.90 10.78
CA ALA A 175 2.65 -4.07 9.59
C ALA A 175 1.59 -4.59 8.65
N GLY A 176 0.95 -3.66 7.96
CA GLY A 176 -0.13 -3.96 7.05
C GLY A 176 -0.50 -2.74 6.23
N VAL A 177 -1.04 -3.00 5.05
CA VAL A 177 -1.64 -1.96 4.21
C VAL A 177 -2.98 -2.43 3.69
N ALA A 178 -3.98 -1.55 3.78
CA ALA A 178 -5.29 -1.74 3.19
C ALA A 178 -5.62 -0.52 2.35
N ALA A 179 -6.11 -0.74 1.12
CA ALA A 179 -6.49 0.34 0.25
C ALA A 179 -7.77 0.01 -0.52
N ARG A 180 -8.66 1.01 -0.65
CA ARG A 180 -9.90 0.93 -1.40
C ARG A 180 -9.93 2.05 -2.43
N LEU A 181 -9.90 1.68 -3.71
CA LEU A 181 -10.05 2.57 -4.84
C LEU A 181 -11.51 2.58 -5.31
N SER A 182 -12.19 3.70 -5.17
CA SER A 182 -13.56 3.91 -5.67
C SER A 182 -13.54 4.78 -6.91
N ILE A 183 -14.21 4.36 -7.98
CA ILE A 183 -14.22 5.07 -9.28
C ILE A 183 -15.66 5.16 -9.79
N ARG A 184 -16.06 6.35 -10.24
CA ARG A 184 -17.33 6.60 -10.93
C ARG A 184 -17.08 6.99 -12.39
N GLN A 185 -17.63 6.24 -13.32
CA GLN A 185 -17.64 6.49 -14.76
C GLN A 185 -19.00 7.09 -15.21
N SER A 186 -19.01 7.85 -16.32
CA SER A 186 -20.22 8.38 -16.96
C SER A 186 -21.11 7.29 -17.55
#